data_AF-A0AA90H4V8-F1
#
_entry.id   AF-A0AA90H4V8-F1
#
_cell.length_a   1.000
_cell.length_b   1.000
_cell.length_c   1.000
_cell.angle_alpha   90.00
_cell.angle_beta   90.00
_cell.angle_gamma   90.00
#
_symmetry.space_group_name_H-M   'P 1'
#
loop_
_entity.id
_entity.type
_entity.pdbx_description
1 polymer ?
#
loop_
_entity_poly.entity_id
_entity_poly.type
_entity_poly.pdbx_seq_one_letter_code
_entity_poly.pdbx_strand_id
1 'polypeptide(L)'
;MPHKIGRQAVPPAHRAWDPDDSVDFHASRLLLLIHLCGESPGPHIAGRTKFAKLDFFLRYPGFLERAHAALPGMHDRQGRYVASEAAEIEAPMVRYRYGPWDHRYRQFLSFLSARGLVSITVSYTPERVKLTAAGKAAAARFAAMDHFEPLVRRCEAMQGNLATMSGTDLKELIYDLFPDEVGNATFHQEIRP
;
A
#
# COMPACT_ATOMS: atom_id res chain seq x y z
N MET A 1 20.94 -17.92 35.46
CA MET A 1 19.60 -17.77 36.08
C MET A 1 18.57 -17.64 34.96
N PRO A 2 17.77 -18.67 34.65
CA PRO A 2 16.79 -18.58 33.59
C PRO A 2 15.65 -17.64 34.00
N HIS A 3 15.30 -16.69 33.12
CA HIS A 3 14.16 -15.81 33.33
C HIS A 3 12.88 -16.66 33.45
N LYS A 4 12.23 -16.61 34.62
CA LYS A 4 10.89 -17.17 34.79
C LYS A 4 9.94 -16.36 33.91
N ILE A 5 9.62 -16.90 32.73
CA ILE A 5 8.53 -16.40 31.91
C ILE A 5 7.26 -16.44 32.78
N GLY A 6 6.54 -15.32 32.80
CA GLY A 6 5.49 -15.01 33.76
C GLY A 6 4.50 -16.15 33.96
N ARG A 7 4.31 -16.53 35.23
CA ARG A 7 3.35 -17.57 35.67
C ARG A 7 1.89 -17.25 35.37
N GLN A 8 1.58 -16.00 35.02
CA GLN A 8 0.27 -15.55 34.58
C GLN A 8 0.46 -14.43 33.55
N ALA A 9 -0.06 -14.65 32.34
CA ALA A 9 -0.38 -13.58 31.43
C ALA A 9 -1.83 -13.18 31.71
N VAL A 10 -2.06 -11.99 32.23
CA VAL A 10 -3.40 -11.39 32.26
C VAL A 10 -3.54 -10.65 30.94
N PRO A 11 -4.40 -11.09 30.01
CA PRO A 11 -4.66 -10.34 28.79
C PRO A 11 -5.20 -8.96 29.19
N PRO A 12 -4.76 -7.86 28.53
CA PRO A 12 -5.33 -6.55 28.81
C PRO A 12 -6.84 -6.59 28.59
N ALA A 13 -7.60 -5.97 29.50
CA ALA A 13 -9.05 -5.85 29.40
C ALA A 13 -9.37 -5.19 28.05
N HIS A 14 -9.99 -5.94 27.15
CA HIS A 14 -10.47 -5.55 25.81
C HIS A 14 -9.79 -4.29 25.25
N ARG A 15 -8.66 -4.45 24.56
CA ARG A 15 -8.19 -3.36 23.69
C ARG A 15 -9.30 -3.10 22.68
N ALA A 16 -9.79 -1.86 22.58
CA ALA A 16 -10.66 -1.49 21.47
C ALA A 16 -9.97 -1.92 20.18
N TRP A 17 -10.68 -2.67 19.34
CA TRP A 17 -10.14 -3.13 18.07
C TRP A 17 -9.91 -1.90 17.19
N ASP A 18 -8.67 -1.46 17.11
CA ASP A 18 -8.27 -0.47 16.12
C ASP A 18 -8.31 -1.16 14.75
N PRO A 19 -9.12 -0.67 13.79
CA PRO A 19 -9.09 -1.18 12.43
C PRO A 19 -7.65 -1.21 11.85
N ASP A 20 -6.78 -0.29 12.28
CA ASP A 20 -5.36 -0.27 11.89
C ASP A 20 -4.53 -1.44 12.44
N ASP A 21 -5.00 -2.13 13.48
CA ASP A 21 -4.38 -3.35 14.02
C ASP A 21 -4.84 -4.62 13.25
N SER A 22 -5.84 -4.51 12.37
CA SER A 22 -6.39 -5.65 11.62
C SER A 22 -5.49 -6.06 10.45
N VAL A 23 -4.84 -7.22 10.59
CA VAL A 23 -4.07 -7.85 9.51
C VAL A 23 -4.93 -8.07 8.26
N ASP A 24 -6.21 -8.39 8.42
CA ASP A 24 -7.11 -8.68 7.31
C ASP A 24 -7.45 -7.43 6.49
N PHE A 25 -7.62 -6.26 7.14
CA PHE A 25 -7.86 -5.01 6.41
C PHE A 25 -6.63 -4.63 5.57
N HIS A 26 -5.43 -4.62 6.17
CA HIS A 26 -4.20 -4.38 5.42
C HIS A 26 -3.99 -5.39 4.29
N ALA A 27 -4.24 -6.68 4.56
CA ALA A 27 -4.11 -7.73 3.56
C ALA A 27 -5.09 -7.55 2.40
N SER A 28 -6.34 -7.17 2.65
CA SER A 28 -7.35 -6.92 1.61
C SER A 28 -6.96 -5.75 0.70
N ARG A 29 -6.47 -4.65 1.27
CA ARG A 29 -5.95 -3.50 0.52
C ARG A 29 -4.78 -3.89 -0.37
N LEU A 30 -3.83 -4.69 0.14
CA LEU A 30 -2.71 -5.19 -0.66
C LEU A 30 -3.16 -6.12 -1.79
N LEU A 31 -4.18 -6.94 -1.59
CA LEU A 31 -4.76 -7.77 -2.65
C LEU A 31 -5.38 -6.90 -3.75
N LEU A 32 -6.14 -5.87 -3.40
CA LEU A 32 -6.70 -4.90 -4.36
C LEU A 32 -5.60 -4.20 -5.14
N LEU A 33 -4.55 -3.74 -4.45
CA LEU A 33 -3.42 -3.05 -5.07
C LEU A 33 -2.71 -3.95 -6.10
N ILE A 34 -2.40 -5.21 -5.76
CA ILE A 34 -1.78 -6.15 -6.71
C ILE A 34 -2.75 -6.47 -7.85
N HIS A 35 -4.05 -6.61 -7.55
CA HIS A 35 -5.06 -6.96 -8.54
C HIS A 35 -5.20 -5.90 -9.62
N LEU A 36 -5.27 -4.63 -9.23
CA LEU A 36 -5.59 -3.51 -10.12
C LEU A 36 -4.34 -2.83 -10.66
N CYS A 37 -3.29 -2.67 -9.84
CA CYS A 37 -2.07 -1.97 -10.26
C CYS A 37 -0.94 -2.90 -10.69
N GLY A 38 -1.14 -4.22 -10.62
CA GLY A 38 -0.14 -5.21 -10.99
C GLY A 38 -0.11 -5.57 -12.47
N GLU A 39 -0.87 -4.94 -13.36
CA GLU A 39 -0.98 -5.43 -14.75
C GLU A 39 0.19 -5.05 -15.67
N SER A 40 0.95 -4.01 -15.34
CA SER A 40 2.05 -3.49 -16.17
C SER A 40 3.38 -3.52 -15.39
N PRO A 41 4.42 -4.26 -15.85
CA PRO A 41 4.58 -4.95 -17.15
C PRO A 41 4.08 -6.42 -17.21
N GLY A 42 3.11 -6.80 -16.39
CA GLY A 42 2.53 -8.14 -16.33
C GLY A 42 2.06 -8.41 -14.91
N PRO A 43 1.24 -9.43 -14.61
CA PRO A 43 0.34 -9.50 -13.44
C PRO A 43 1.08 -9.68 -12.09
N HIS A 44 1.91 -8.71 -11.73
CA HIS A 44 2.75 -8.64 -10.55
C HIS A 44 3.17 -7.19 -10.26
N ILE A 45 3.54 -6.93 -9.01
CA ILE A 45 4.30 -5.73 -8.66
C ILE A 45 5.78 -6.11 -8.52
N ALA A 46 6.63 -5.39 -9.25
CA ALA A 46 8.07 -5.60 -9.27
C ALA A 46 8.77 -4.77 -8.19
N GLY A 47 9.20 -5.43 -7.13
CA GLY A 47 10.02 -4.88 -6.05
C GLY A 47 9.25 -4.17 -4.95
N ARG A 48 9.85 -4.22 -3.76
CA ARG A 48 9.31 -3.63 -2.52
C ARG A 48 9.16 -2.12 -2.61
N THR A 49 10.04 -1.45 -3.34
CA THR A 49 9.98 0.01 -3.52
C THR A 49 8.71 0.41 -4.25
N LYS A 50 8.45 -0.18 -5.43
CA LYS A 50 7.21 0.08 -6.20
C LYS A 50 5.98 -0.25 -5.36
N PHE A 51 5.99 -1.42 -4.71
CA PHE A 51 4.90 -1.85 -3.83
C PHE A 51 4.59 -0.81 -2.75
N ALA A 52 5.62 -0.36 -2.00
CA ALA A 52 5.43 0.60 -0.91
C ALA A 52 5.00 1.99 -1.40
N LYS A 53 5.40 2.42 -2.60
CA LYS A 53 5.05 3.75 -3.14
C LYS A 53 3.65 3.80 -3.73
N LEU A 54 3.22 2.74 -4.41
CA LEU A 54 1.82 2.65 -4.84
C LEU A 54 0.89 2.55 -3.63
N ASP A 55 1.28 1.77 -2.62
CA ASP A 55 0.48 1.67 -1.40
C ASP A 55 0.43 3.00 -0.62
N PHE A 56 1.48 3.81 -0.68
CA PHE A 56 1.45 5.16 -0.12
C PHE A 56 0.33 6.01 -0.73
N PHE A 57 0.20 6.05 -2.05
CA PHE A 57 -0.88 6.80 -2.70
C PHE A 57 -2.27 6.23 -2.41
N LEU A 58 -2.37 4.90 -2.23
CA LEU A 58 -3.62 4.25 -1.85
C LEU A 58 -4.07 4.64 -0.43
N ARG A 59 -3.12 4.81 0.49
CA ARG A 59 -3.39 5.18 1.89
C ARG A 59 -3.61 6.67 2.12
N TYR A 60 -3.05 7.51 1.25
CA TYR A 60 -3.09 8.97 1.38
C TYR A 60 -3.75 9.60 0.14
N PRO A 61 -5.09 9.64 0.08
CA PRO A 61 -5.82 10.14 -1.09
C PRO A 61 -5.48 11.59 -1.45
N GLY A 62 -5.17 12.46 -0.47
CA GLY A 62 -4.73 13.84 -0.75
C GLY A 62 -3.40 13.92 -1.52
N PHE A 63 -2.45 13.01 -1.23
CA PHE A 63 -1.21 12.93 -2.01
C PHE A 63 -1.44 12.36 -3.40
N LEU A 64 -2.37 11.39 -3.56
CA LEU A 64 -2.75 10.89 -4.87
C LEU A 64 -3.37 11.99 -5.75
N GLU A 65 -4.26 12.81 -5.20
CA GLU A 65 -4.83 13.97 -5.89
C GLU A 65 -3.75 14.95 -6.34
N ARG A 66 -2.81 15.31 -5.46
CA ARG A 66 -1.69 16.20 -5.79
C ARG A 66 -0.78 15.63 -6.86
N ALA A 67 -0.51 14.32 -6.84
CA ALA A 67 0.27 13.66 -7.88
C ALA A 67 -0.42 13.72 -9.24
N HIS A 68 -1.74 13.45 -9.31
CA HIS A 68 -2.51 13.63 -10.54
C HIS A 68 -2.52 15.07 -11.04
N ALA A 69 -2.57 16.05 -10.14
CA ALA A 69 -2.55 17.47 -10.49
C ALA A 69 -1.22 17.89 -11.14
N ALA A 70 -0.10 17.28 -10.72
CA ALA A 70 1.23 17.65 -11.16
C ALA A 70 1.69 16.95 -12.45
N LEU A 71 1.02 15.85 -12.85
CA LEU A 71 1.48 15.01 -13.95
C LEU A 71 0.65 15.25 -15.23
N PRO A 72 1.20 15.96 -16.24
CA PRO A 72 0.48 16.29 -17.46
C PRO A 72 0.18 15.01 -18.26
N GLY A 73 -1.05 14.91 -18.80
CA GLY A 73 -1.46 13.77 -19.63
C GLY A 73 -1.97 12.55 -18.87
N MET A 74 -2.00 12.53 -17.54
CA MET A 74 -2.59 11.44 -16.74
C MET A 74 -4.14 11.38 -16.76
N HIS A 75 -4.78 12.10 -17.68
CA HIS A 75 -6.23 12.23 -17.79
C HIS A 75 -6.89 11.15 -18.66
N ASP A 76 -6.10 10.27 -19.28
CA ASP A 76 -6.47 9.59 -20.53
C ASP A 76 -7.43 8.38 -20.38
N ARG A 77 -8.00 8.13 -19.19
CA ARG A 77 -8.95 7.01 -19.04
C ARG A 77 -10.03 7.17 -17.95
N GLN A 78 -9.74 7.82 -16.82
CA GLN A 78 -10.72 8.06 -15.72
C GLN A 78 -10.80 9.53 -15.27
N GLY A 79 -10.12 10.45 -15.96
CA GLY A 79 -10.01 11.84 -15.54
C GLY A 79 -9.08 12.04 -14.35
N ARG A 80 -9.05 13.28 -13.83
CA ARG A 80 -8.22 13.64 -12.66
C ARG A 80 -8.86 13.07 -11.39
N TYR A 81 -8.08 12.34 -10.59
CA TYR A 81 -8.53 11.93 -9.25
C TYR A 81 -8.64 13.15 -8.33
N VAL A 82 -9.75 13.22 -7.60
CA VAL A 82 -10.05 14.24 -6.58
C VAL A 82 -10.43 13.50 -5.31
N ALA A 83 -9.74 13.79 -4.21
CA ALA A 83 -10.02 13.16 -2.93
C ALA A 83 -11.33 13.71 -2.35
N SER A 84 -12.18 12.84 -1.81
CA SER A 84 -13.38 13.29 -1.08
C SER A 84 -13.00 14.04 0.20
N GLU A 85 -11.95 13.58 0.90
CA GLU A 85 -11.34 14.22 2.05
C GLU A 85 -9.82 14.17 1.91
N ALA A 86 -9.17 15.30 1.62
CA ALA A 86 -7.73 15.34 1.35
C ALA A 86 -6.88 15.04 2.60
N ALA A 87 -7.41 15.29 3.80
CA ALA A 87 -6.77 14.99 5.07
C ALA A 87 -6.94 13.53 5.53
N GLU A 88 -7.73 12.74 4.81
CA GLU A 88 -7.95 11.32 5.12
C GLU A 88 -6.63 10.55 5.04
N ILE A 89 -6.42 9.68 6.02
CA ILE A 89 -5.32 8.72 6.05
C ILE A 89 -5.94 7.36 6.33
N GLU A 90 -5.85 6.44 5.37
CA GLU A 90 -6.39 5.08 5.54
C GLU A 90 -5.62 4.29 6.59
N ALA A 91 -4.29 4.34 6.52
CA ALA A 91 -3.40 3.74 7.50
C ALA A 91 -2.05 4.46 7.50
N PRO A 92 -1.62 5.08 8.61
CA PRO A 92 -0.39 5.86 8.64
C PRO A 92 0.85 5.05 8.23
N MET A 93 1.73 5.70 7.48
CA MET A 93 3.06 5.22 7.14
C MET A 93 4.12 6.05 7.85
N VAL A 94 5.28 5.45 8.08
CA VAL A 94 6.42 6.08 8.76
C VAL A 94 7.48 6.46 7.75
N ARG A 95 8.16 7.58 7.96
CA ARG A 95 9.29 8.00 7.13
C ARG A 95 10.55 7.21 7.49
N TYR A 96 11.08 6.44 6.53
CA TYR A 96 12.38 5.76 6.62
C TYR A 96 13.31 6.23 5.51
N ARG A 97 14.62 5.91 5.57
CA ARG A 97 15.67 6.37 4.64
C ARG A 97 15.29 6.45 3.15
N TYR A 98 14.43 5.54 2.69
CA TYR A 98 14.00 5.45 1.29
C TYR A 98 12.51 5.80 1.08
N GLY A 99 11.96 6.72 1.89
CA GLY A 99 10.63 7.33 1.75
C GLY A 99 9.56 6.72 2.67
N PRO A 100 8.26 6.82 2.33
CA PRO A 100 7.19 6.20 3.10
C PRO A 100 7.40 4.69 3.19
N TRP A 101 7.17 4.16 4.39
CA TRP A 101 7.29 2.74 4.66
C TRP A 101 6.30 2.26 5.73
N ASP A 102 5.85 1.01 5.59
CA ASP A 102 5.16 0.27 6.64
C ASP A 102 6.06 -0.87 7.10
N HIS A 103 6.47 -0.85 8.37
CA HIS A 103 7.35 -1.88 8.93
C HIS A 103 6.70 -3.27 8.92
N ARG A 104 5.37 -3.34 8.82
CA ARG A 104 4.56 -4.57 8.84
C ARG A 104 4.45 -5.23 7.46
N TYR A 105 4.98 -4.66 6.38
CA TYR A 105 4.87 -5.26 5.04
C TYR A 105 5.33 -6.72 4.98
N ARG A 106 6.40 -7.07 5.69
CA ARG A 106 6.89 -8.47 5.74
C ARG A 106 5.88 -9.41 6.38
N GLN A 107 5.16 -8.94 7.40
CA GLN A 107 4.11 -9.69 8.06
C GLN A 107 2.91 -9.89 7.12
N PHE A 108 2.44 -8.82 6.46
CA PHE A 108 1.29 -8.90 5.56
C PHE A 108 1.56 -9.79 4.34
N LEU A 109 2.74 -9.67 3.73
CA LEU A 109 3.13 -10.52 2.60
C LEU A 109 3.31 -11.98 3.02
N SER A 110 3.88 -12.24 4.20
CA SER A 110 3.97 -13.61 4.76
C SER A 110 2.58 -14.19 5.03
N PHE A 111 1.68 -13.40 5.61
CA PHE A 111 0.30 -13.80 5.87
C PHE A 111 -0.45 -14.17 4.58
N LEU A 112 -0.40 -13.30 3.57
CA LEU A 112 -1.03 -13.56 2.27
C LEU A 112 -0.42 -14.79 1.57
N SER A 113 0.90 -14.98 1.67
CA SER A 113 1.62 -16.12 1.10
C SER A 113 1.24 -17.43 1.79
N ALA A 114 1.19 -17.44 3.13
CA ALA A 114 0.79 -18.60 3.92
C ALA A 114 -0.67 -19.02 3.67
N ARG A 115 -1.54 -18.06 3.32
CA ARG A 115 -2.92 -18.33 2.89
C ARG A 115 -3.05 -18.73 1.42
N GLY A 116 -1.94 -18.83 0.70
CA GLY A 116 -1.93 -19.18 -0.72
C GLY A 116 -2.58 -18.13 -1.63
N LEU A 117 -2.67 -16.87 -1.19
CA LEU A 117 -3.30 -15.78 -1.94
C LEU A 117 -2.30 -15.02 -2.82
N VAL A 118 -1.03 -14.97 -2.41
CA VAL A 118 0.06 -14.37 -3.21
C VAL A 118 1.22 -15.33 -3.35
N SER A 119 1.96 -15.18 -4.45
CA SER A 119 3.25 -15.81 -4.68
C SER A 119 4.32 -14.72 -4.76
N ILE A 120 5.44 -14.94 -4.06
CA ILE A 120 6.61 -14.05 -4.08
C ILE A 120 7.74 -14.80 -4.79
N THR A 121 8.25 -14.25 -5.89
CA THR A 121 9.33 -14.86 -6.66
C THR A 121 10.59 -14.01 -6.57
N VAL A 122 11.64 -14.57 -5.94
CA VAL A 122 12.93 -13.90 -5.69
C VAL A 122 13.99 -14.21 -6.75
N SER A 123 13.69 -15.07 -7.73
CA SER A 123 14.60 -15.34 -8.87
C SER A 123 14.69 -14.19 -9.88
N TYR A 124 13.85 -13.16 -9.72
CA TYR A 124 13.90 -11.91 -10.49
C TYR A 124 14.49 -10.79 -9.63
N THR A 125 15.16 -9.85 -10.30
CA THR A 125 15.63 -8.61 -9.67
C THR A 125 14.92 -7.41 -10.33
N PRO A 126 14.06 -6.69 -9.60
CA PRO A 126 13.64 -6.93 -8.22
C PRO A 126 12.65 -8.11 -8.10
N GLU A 127 12.42 -8.58 -6.87
CA GLU A 127 11.45 -9.65 -6.57
C GLU A 127 10.05 -9.30 -7.09
N ARG A 128 9.25 -10.33 -7.44
CA ARG A 128 7.90 -10.14 -7.99
C ARG A 128 6.86 -10.64 -7.00
N VAL A 129 5.85 -9.82 -6.73
CA VAL A 129 4.68 -10.21 -5.93
C VAL A 129 3.47 -10.31 -6.85
N LYS A 130 2.85 -11.49 -6.92
CA LYS A 130 1.72 -11.80 -7.82
C LYS A 130 0.58 -12.48 -7.05
N LEU A 131 -0.65 -12.28 -7.49
CA LEU A 131 -1.81 -13.05 -7.01
C LEU A 131 -1.79 -14.49 -7.54
N THR A 132 -2.14 -15.44 -6.68
CA THR A 132 -2.54 -16.79 -7.11
C THR A 132 -3.95 -16.75 -7.71
N ALA A 133 -4.46 -17.88 -8.21
CA ALA A 133 -5.86 -17.98 -8.64
C ALA A 133 -6.84 -17.66 -7.49
N ALA A 134 -6.56 -18.16 -6.28
CA ALA A 134 -7.35 -17.88 -5.08
C ALA A 134 -7.25 -16.40 -4.67
N GLY A 135 -6.05 -15.81 -4.73
CA GLY A 135 -5.85 -14.38 -4.48
C GLY A 135 -6.61 -13.49 -5.46
N LYS A 136 -6.59 -13.83 -6.75
CA LYS A 136 -7.34 -13.11 -7.78
C LYS A 136 -8.85 -13.19 -7.54
N ALA A 137 -9.38 -14.36 -7.20
CA ALA A 137 -10.79 -14.52 -6.86
C ALA A 137 -11.18 -13.72 -5.61
N ALA A 138 -10.33 -13.72 -4.57
CA ALA A 138 -10.55 -12.93 -3.36
C ALA A 138 -10.53 -11.42 -3.65
N ALA A 139 -9.53 -10.94 -4.40
CA ALA A 139 -9.42 -9.54 -4.77
C ALA A 139 -10.60 -9.06 -5.63
N ALA A 140 -11.05 -9.87 -6.59
CA ALA A 140 -12.23 -9.56 -7.39
C ALA A 140 -13.50 -9.45 -6.54
N ARG A 141 -13.66 -10.31 -5.51
CA ARG A 141 -14.76 -10.19 -4.55
C ARG A 141 -14.69 -8.90 -3.75
N PHE A 142 -13.51 -8.51 -3.27
CA PHE A 142 -13.34 -7.24 -2.56
C PHE A 142 -13.63 -6.05 -3.47
N ALA A 143 -13.17 -6.08 -4.72
CA ALA A 143 -13.42 -5.00 -5.68
C ALA A 143 -14.92 -4.80 -5.99
N ALA A 144 -15.74 -5.84 -5.83
CA ALA A 144 -17.18 -5.80 -6.04
C ALA A 144 -18.00 -5.40 -4.79
N MET A 145 -17.35 -5.13 -3.66
CA MET A 145 -18.03 -4.72 -2.42
C MET A 145 -17.99 -3.20 -2.26
N ASP A 146 -19.14 -2.58 -2.01
CA ASP A 146 -19.27 -1.12 -1.87
C ASP A 146 -18.33 -0.52 -0.80
N HIS A 147 -18.06 -1.25 0.28
CA HIS A 147 -17.17 -0.80 1.34
C HIS A 147 -15.70 -0.63 0.90
N PHE A 148 -15.31 -1.25 -0.22
CA PHE A 148 -13.97 -1.13 -0.80
C PHE A 148 -13.91 -0.11 -1.95
N GLU A 149 -15.03 0.51 -2.31
CA GLU A 149 -15.12 1.48 -3.40
C GLU A 149 -14.05 2.59 -3.30
N PRO A 150 -13.76 3.18 -2.12
CA PRO A 150 -12.73 4.21 -2.03
C PRO A 150 -11.33 3.69 -2.40
N LEU A 151 -11.01 2.46 -2.01
CA LEU A 151 -9.72 1.83 -2.32
C LEU A 151 -9.64 1.41 -3.79
N VAL A 152 -10.74 0.91 -4.35
CA VAL A 152 -10.83 0.56 -5.78
C VAL A 152 -10.60 1.81 -6.63
N ARG A 153 -11.32 2.91 -6.37
CA ARG A 153 -11.16 4.17 -7.10
C ARG A 153 -9.73 4.71 -7.05
N ARG A 154 -9.07 4.63 -5.90
CA ARG A 154 -7.66 5.03 -5.76
C ARG A 154 -6.73 4.13 -6.58
N CYS A 155 -6.97 2.82 -6.60
CA CYS A 155 -6.20 1.90 -7.43
C CYS A 155 -6.42 2.16 -8.93
N GLU A 156 -7.66 2.36 -9.35
CA GLU A 156 -8.03 2.69 -10.73
C GLU A 156 -7.40 4.01 -11.18
N ALA A 157 -7.39 5.03 -10.31
CA ALA A 157 -6.71 6.29 -10.58
C ALA A 157 -5.21 6.11 -10.89
N MET A 158 -4.56 5.12 -10.27
CA MET A 158 -3.14 4.80 -10.53
C MET A 158 -2.93 3.97 -11.80
N GLN A 159 -3.96 3.40 -12.41
CA GLN A 159 -3.82 2.54 -13.59
C GLN A 159 -3.39 3.34 -14.82
N GLY A 160 -2.47 2.78 -15.62
CA GLY A 160 -1.98 3.43 -16.83
C GLY A 160 -1.05 4.64 -16.59
N ASN A 161 -0.80 5.02 -15.33
CA ASN A 161 0.04 6.15 -14.98
C ASN A 161 1.09 5.79 -13.89
N LEU A 162 0.91 6.17 -12.63
CA LEU A 162 1.73 5.79 -11.47
C LEU A 162 2.00 4.28 -11.41
N ALA A 163 1.01 3.42 -11.67
CA ALA A 163 1.20 1.97 -11.68
C ALA A 163 2.15 1.47 -12.78
N THR A 164 2.39 2.26 -13.84
CA THR A 164 3.35 1.91 -14.91
C THR A 164 4.79 2.29 -14.57
N MET A 165 4.98 3.24 -13.65
CA MET A 165 6.29 3.75 -13.25
C MET A 165 7.13 2.68 -12.51
N SER A 166 8.45 2.84 -12.55
CA SER A 166 9.34 2.03 -11.73
C SER A 166 9.27 2.45 -10.26
N GLY A 167 9.76 1.60 -9.35
CA GLY A 167 9.86 1.98 -7.94
C GLY A 167 10.79 3.18 -7.70
N THR A 168 11.80 3.36 -8.57
CA THR A 168 12.72 4.50 -8.50
C THR A 168 12.02 5.79 -8.92
N ASP A 169 11.30 5.76 -10.04
CA ASP A 169 10.59 6.95 -10.55
C ASP A 169 9.49 7.38 -9.56
N LEU A 170 8.77 6.44 -8.95
CA LEU A 170 7.78 6.74 -7.91
C LEU A 170 8.41 7.37 -6.67
N LYS A 171 9.60 6.90 -6.28
CA LYS A 171 10.33 7.42 -5.13
C LYS A 171 10.80 8.86 -5.41
N GLU A 172 11.33 9.13 -6.60
CA GLU A 172 11.71 10.48 -7.03
C GLU A 172 10.51 11.41 -7.10
N LEU A 173 9.41 10.98 -7.75
CA LEU A 173 8.16 11.74 -7.78
C LEU A 173 7.67 12.14 -6.39
N ILE A 174 7.67 11.21 -5.44
CA ILE A 174 7.24 11.49 -4.06
C ILE A 174 8.15 12.52 -3.39
N TYR A 175 9.46 12.45 -3.60
CA TYR A 175 10.39 13.42 -3.02
C TYR A 175 10.30 14.80 -3.67
N ASP A 176 10.00 14.86 -4.95
CA ASP A 176 9.85 16.12 -5.68
C ASP A 176 8.52 16.82 -5.33
N LEU A 177 7.43 16.06 -5.20
CA LEU A 177 6.10 16.61 -4.92
C LEU A 177 5.81 16.86 -3.44
N PHE A 178 6.42 16.07 -2.56
CA PHE A 178 6.17 16.09 -1.11
C PHE A 178 7.48 16.25 -0.32
N PRO A 179 8.30 17.28 -0.62
CA PRO A 179 9.59 17.43 0.00
C PRO A 179 9.47 17.64 1.50
N ASP A 180 8.45 18.33 2.00
CA ASP A 180 8.36 18.64 3.44
C ASP A 180 7.63 17.54 4.22
N GLU A 181 6.56 17.00 3.66
CA GLU A 181 5.72 15.96 4.26
C GLU A 181 6.44 14.60 4.26
N VAL A 182 7.34 14.38 3.30
CA VAL A 182 8.05 13.12 3.14
C VAL A 182 9.56 13.31 3.08
N GLY A 183 10.08 14.12 2.16
CA GLY A 183 11.53 14.22 1.91
C GLY A 183 12.35 14.61 3.14
N ASN A 184 11.94 15.69 3.79
CA ASN A 184 12.55 16.42 4.90
C ASN A 184 11.97 16.04 6.26
N ALA A 185 10.87 15.26 6.27
CA ALA A 185 10.26 14.78 7.50
C ALA A 185 11.26 13.97 8.33
N THR A 186 11.17 14.12 9.65
CA THR A 186 12.04 13.42 10.61
C THR A 186 11.89 11.90 10.43
N PHE A 187 13.02 11.20 10.39
CA PHE A 187 12.98 9.73 10.32
C PHE A 187 12.21 9.15 11.51
N HIS A 188 11.54 8.03 11.26
CA HIS A 188 10.75 7.29 12.26
C HIS A 188 9.51 8.03 12.78
N GLN A 189 9.09 9.11 12.12
CA GLN A 189 7.80 9.75 12.39
C GLN A 189 6.76 9.37 11.33
N GLU A 190 5.49 9.40 11.75
CA GLU A 190 4.36 9.23 10.85
C GLU A 190 4.29 10.38 9.85
N ILE A 191 3.95 10.04 8.61
CA ILE A 191 3.74 11.02 7.56
C ILE A 191 2.35 11.63 7.76
N ARG A 192 2.30 12.97 7.69
CA ARG A 192 1.09 13.78 7.78
C ARG A 192 0.99 14.66 6.53
N PRO A 193 -0.19 14.74 5.88
CA PRO A 193 -0.45 15.65 4.77
C PRO A 193 -0.53 17.11 5.20
#